data_AF-A0A2D5CVX1-F1
#
_entry.id   AF-A0A2D5CVX1-F1
#
_cell.length_a   1.000
_cell.length_b   1.000
_cell.length_c   1.000
_cell.angle_alpha   90.00
_cell.angle_beta   90.00
_cell.angle_gamma   90.00
#
_symmetry.space_group_name_H-M   'P 1'
#
loop_
_entity.id
_entity.type
_entity.pdbx_description
1 polymer ?
#
loop_
_entity_poly.entity_id
_entity_poly.type
_entity_poly.pdbx_seq_one_letter_code
_entity_poly.pdbx_strand_id
1 'polypeptide(L)'
;MYQENLINQYQTLEEIIFQPSIFIQEKFNIVLTDAEIYIIFFISVIFFTGLLFEIVKPKSTINDDLLPQGTDNKGEISSNSNLQKIDLAYAYVSMGKKALAEKILNKLKKENLSKKELREINKLKKKF
;
A
#
# COMPACT_ATOMS: atom_id res chain seq x y z
N MET A 1 -33.87 -37.41 -13.08
CA MET A 1 -33.60 -36.00 -13.40
C MET A 1 -32.67 -35.30 -12.40
N TYR A 2 -33.01 -35.14 -11.10
CA TYR A 2 -32.10 -34.47 -10.14
C TYR A 2 -30.81 -35.25 -9.84
N GLN A 3 -30.89 -36.57 -9.62
CA GLN A 3 -29.69 -37.37 -9.31
C GLN A 3 -28.75 -37.52 -10.50
N GLU A 4 -29.30 -37.62 -11.71
CA GLU A 4 -28.55 -37.70 -12.96
C GLU A 4 -27.74 -36.43 -13.23
N ASN A 5 -28.30 -35.27 -12.89
CA ASN A 5 -27.62 -33.98 -13.01
C ASN A 5 -26.46 -33.84 -12.01
N LEU A 6 -26.61 -34.37 -10.80
CA LEU A 6 -25.54 -34.41 -9.81
C LEU A 6 -24.40 -35.34 -10.25
N ILE A 7 -24.71 -36.54 -10.74
CA ILE A 7 -23.72 -37.51 -11.23
C ILE A 7 -22.88 -36.90 -12.37
N ASN A 8 -23.53 -36.24 -13.33
CA ASN A 8 -22.84 -35.58 -14.44
C ASN A 8 -21.92 -34.44 -13.96
N GLN A 9 -22.33 -33.67 -12.95
CA GLN A 9 -21.49 -32.63 -12.34
C GLN A 9 -20.27 -33.24 -11.62
N TYR A 10 -20.45 -34.33 -10.89
CA TYR A 10 -19.34 -35.02 -10.23
C TYR A 10 -18.32 -35.57 -11.23
N GLN A 11 -18.79 -36.21 -12.31
CA GLN A 11 -17.92 -36.71 -13.38
C GLN A 11 -17.13 -35.58 -14.05
N THR A 12 -17.79 -34.46 -14.31
CA THR A 12 -17.13 -33.26 -14.89
C THR A 12 -16.07 -32.71 -13.93
N LEU A 13 -16.33 -32.68 -12.63
CA LEU A 13 -15.34 -32.23 -11.64
C LEU A 13 -14.17 -33.20 -11.52
N GLU A 14 -14.44 -34.50 -11.59
CA GLU A 14 -13.42 -35.54 -11.54
C GLU A 14 -12.46 -35.42 -12.73
N GLU A 15 -12.99 -35.25 -13.95
CA GLU A 15 -12.20 -34.99 -15.15
C GLU A 15 -11.37 -33.71 -15.03
N ILE A 16 -11.94 -32.61 -14.54
CA ILE A 16 -11.21 -31.35 -14.35
C ILE A 16 -10.08 -31.48 -13.34
N ILE A 17 -10.28 -32.24 -12.25
CA ILE A 17 -9.33 -32.31 -11.14
C ILE A 17 -8.25 -33.36 -11.40
N PHE A 18 -8.61 -34.53 -11.91
CA PHE A 18 -7.69 -35.68 -12.03
C PHE A 18 -7.16 -35.89 -13.45
N GLN A 19 -7.86 -35.40 -14.47
CA GLN A 19 -7.47 -35.54 -15.88
C GLN A 19 -7.66 -34.23 -16.66
N PRO A 20 -7.06 -33.11 -16.19
CA PRO A 20 -7.30 -31.79 -16.76
C PRO A 20 -6.88 -31.69 -18.23
N SER A 21 -5.90 -32.48 -18.68
CA SER A 21 -5.48 -32.54 -20.09
C SER A 21 -6.61 -32.95 -21.03
N ILE A 22 -7.34 -34.02 -20.69
CA ILE A 22 -8.46 -34.53 -21.48
C ILE A 22 -9.56 -33.47 -21.57
N PHE A 23 -9.93 -32.89 -20.42
CA PHE A 23 -10.94 -31.84 -20.37
C PHE A 23 -10.58 -30.62 -21.24
N ILE A 24 -9.33 -30.16 -21.15
CA ILE A 24 -8.86 -29.00 -21.91
C ILE A 24 -8.78 -29.30 -23.41
N GLN A 25 -8.34 -30.50 -23.77
CA GLN A 25 -8.27 -30.94 -25.16
C GLN A 25 -9.67 -31.02 -25.78
N GLU A 26 -10.65 -31.61 -25.09
CA GLU A 26 -12.01 -31.74 -25.61
C GLU A 26 -12.74 -30.40 -25.75
N LYS A 27 -12.56 -29.49 -24.78
CA LYS A 27 -13.28 -28.21 -24.76
C LYS A 27 -12.61 -27.12 -25.57
N PHE A 28 -11.29 -27.08 -25.59
CA PHE A 28 -10.52 -25.95 -26.14
C PHE A 28 -9.56 -26.36 -27.26
N ASN A 29 -9.45 -27.66 -27.58
CA ASN A 29 -8.52 -28.19 -28.58
C ASN A 29 -7.05 -27.79 -28.31
N ILE A 30 -6.71 -27.68 -27.03
CA ILE A 30 -5.37 -27.37 -26.57
C ILE A 30 -4.73 -28.67 -26.08
N VAL A 31 -3.56 -29.00 -26.62
CA VAL A 31 -2.79 -30.18 -26.21
C VAL A 31 -1.76 -29.75 -25.19
N LEU A 32 -2.02 -30.10 -23.93
CA LEU A 32 -1.13 -29.89 -22.78
C LEU A 32 -1.12 -31.16 -21.95
N THR A 33 0.01 -31.43 -21.31
CA THR A 33 0.12 -32.51 -20.32
C THR A 33 -0.48 -32.06 -18.98
N ASP A 34 -0.97 -33.01 -18.18
CA ASP A 34 -1.50 -32.70 -16.84
C ASP A 34 -0.48 -31.94 -15.99
N ALA A 35 0.80 -32.32 -16.08
CA ALA A 35 1.89 -31.65 -15.39
C ALA A 35 2.05 -30.16 -15.79
N GLU A 36 2.00 -29.85 -17.09
CA GLU A 36 2.05 -28.47 -17.57
C GLU A 36 0.87 -27.65 -17.05
N ILE A 37 -0.33 -28.23 -17.03
CA ILE A 37 -1.54 -27.57 -16.53
C ILE A 37 -1.41 -27.27 -15.04
N TYR A 38 -0.96 -28.22 -14.22
CA TYR A 38 -0.73 -27.99 -12.80
C TYR A 38 0.35 -26.92 -12.54
N ILE A 39 1.41 -26.89 -13.33
CA ILE A 39 2.47 -25.87 -13.23
C ILE A 39 1.90 -24.48 -13.56
N ILE A 40 1.15 -24.34 -14.66
CA ILE A 40 0.52 -23.09 -15.05
C ILE A 40 -0.46 -22.61 -13.96
N PHE A 41 -1.27 -23.53 -13.43
CA PHE A 41 -2.20 -23.23 -12.34
C PHE A 41 -1.44 -22.76 -11.09
N PHE A 42 -0.37 -23.45 -10.70
CA PHE A 42 0.44 -23.09 -9.54
C PHE A 42 1.09 -21.71 -9.68
N ILE A 43 1.68 -21.41 -10.84
CA ILE A 43 2.27 -20.09 -11.13
C ILE A 43 1.19 -19.00 -11.07
N SER A 44 0.01 -19.26 -11.63
CA SER A 44 -1.11 -18.33 -11.61
C SER A 44 -1.55 -18.02 -10.18
N VAL A 45 -1.68 -19.04 -9.33
CA VAL A 45 -2.03 -18.88 -7.91
C VAL A 45 -0.99 -18.04 -7.17
N ILE A 46 0.30 -18.31 -7.37
CA ILE A 46 1.39 -17.51 -6.76
C ILE A 46 1.31 -16.05 -7.22
N PHE A 47 1.07 -15.82 -8.51
CA PHE A 47 0.97 -14.47 -9.05
C PHE A 47 -0.19 -13.69 -8.43
N PHE A 48 -1.39 -14.27 -8.40
CA PHE A 48 -2.57 -13.61 -7.82
C PHE A 48 -2.46 -13.43 -6.30
N THR A 49 -1.90 -14.39 -5.58
CA THR A 49 -1.63 -14.23 -4.14
C THR A 49 -0.61 -13.11 -3.88
N GLY A 50 0.41 -12.98 -4.71
CA GLY A 50 1.35 -11.85 -4.67
C GLY A 50 0.67 -10.50 -4.92
N LEU A 51 -0.19 -10.41 -5.95
CA LEU A 51 -0.98 -9.21 -6.23
C LEU A 51 -1.94 -8.85 -5.10
N LEU A 52 -2.65 -9.85 -4.55
CA LEU A 52 -3.54 -9.64 -3.42
C LEU A 52 -2.76 -9.19 -2.18
N PHE A 53 -1.54 -9.69 -1.96
CA PHE A 53 -0.71 -9.21 -0.86
C PHE A 53 -0.32 -7.73 -1.02
N GLU A 54 -0.11 -7.25 -2.24
CA GLU A 54 0.16 -5.83 -2.52
C GLU A 54 -1.09 -4.95 -2.31
N ILE A 55 -2.28 -5.44 -2.67
CA ILE A 55 -3.55 -4.72 -2.50
C ILE A 55 -4.02 -4.74 -1.04
N VAL A 56 -3.85 -5.87 -0.36
CA VAL A 56 -4.27 -6.10 1.04
C VAL A 56 -3.23 -5.57 2.02
N LYS A 57 -1.99 -5.31 1.59
CA LYS A 57 -1.06 -4.51 2.39
C LYS A 57 -1.83 -3.25 2.79
N PRO A 58 -2.10 -3.04 4.09
CA PRO A 58 -2.64 -1.77 4.51
C PRO A 58 -1.67 -0.75 3.95
N LYS A 59 -2.18 0.24 3.21
CA LYS A 59 -1.43 1.48 2.93
C LYS A 59 -0.73 1.73 4.24
N SER A 60 0.60 1.65 4.27
CA SER A 60 1.28 2.07 5.46
C SER A 60 0.80 3.50 5.62
N THR A 61 -0.09 3.73 6.58
CA THR A 61 0.02 4.93 7.38
C THR A 61 1.50 4.97 7.62
N ILE A 62 2.15 5.95 7.00
CA ILE A 62 3.47 6.36 7.44
C ILE A 62 3.25 6.50 8.93
N ASN A 63 3.62 5.46 9.67
CA ASN A 63 3.46 5.46 11.10
C ASN A 63 4.28 6.66 11.48
N ASP A 64 3.70 7.59 12.22
CA ASP A 64 4.43 8.75 12.70
C ASP A 64 5.68 8.31 13.52
N ASP A 65 5.87 7.00 13.78
CA ASP A 65 7.08 6.35 14.27
C ASP A 65 8.26 6.24 13.27
N LEU A 66 8.03 6.45 11.96
CA LEU A 66 9.10 6.67 10.98
C LEU A 66 9.43 8.15 10.80
N LEU A 67 8.66 9.06 11.42
CA LEU A 67 9.25 10.34 11.77
C LEU A 67 10.35 10.02 12.79
N PRO A 68 11.53 10.66 12.71
CA PRO A 68 12.55 10.48 13.73
C PRO A 68 11.90 10.83 15.08
N GLN A 69 11.58 9.80 15.87
CA GLN A 69 11.32 9.98 17.29
C GLN A 69 12.63 10.56 17.80
N GLY A 70 12.59 11.80 18.29
CA GLY A 70 13.76 12.49 18.78
C GLY A 70 14.40 11.64 19.86
N THR A 71 15.36 10.81 19.50
CA THR A 71 16.29 10.23 20.45
C THR A 71 16.99 11.42 21.06
N ASP A 72 16.96 11.52 22.38
CA ASP A 72 17.57 12.55 23.21
C ASP A 72 19.11 12.61 23.10
N ASN A 73 19.67 12.44 21.91
CA ASN A 73 21.02 12.84 21.56
C ASN A 73 21.03 14.35 21.38
N LYS A 74 21.16 15.02 22.53
CA LYS A 74 21.70 16.39 22.66
C LYS A 74 22.99 16.48 21.86
N GLY A 75 22.90 16.91 20.60
CA GLY A 75 24.06 16.98 19.75
C GLY A 75 23.85 17.88 18.56
N GLU A 76 23.14 17.41 17.54
CA GLU A 76 23.24 18.01 16.21
C GLU A 76 21.89 17.93 15.51
N ILE A 77 21.45 19.06 14.92
CA ILE A 77 20.08 19.39 14.45
C ILE A 77 19.20 19.90 15.60
N SER A 78 18.89 21.20 15.56
CA SER A 78 18.29 21.97 16.66
C SER A 78 17.19 21.21 17.40
N SER A 79 17.36 21.07 18.72
CA SER A 79 16.48 20.41 19.69
C SER A 79 15.05 20.98 19.80
N ASN A 80 14.67 21.92 18.91
CA ASN A 80 13.35 22.51 18.88
C ASN A 80 12.50 21.83 17.80
N SER A 81 11.69 20.86 18.24
CA SER A 81 10.74 20.12 17.39
C SER A 81 9.81 21.04 16.58
N ASN A 82 9.46 22.22 17.11
CA ASN A 82 8.58 23.16 16.41
C ASN A 82 9.28 23.81 15.21
N LEU A 83 10.56 24.14 15.32
CA LEU A 83 11.34 24.66 14.20
C LEU A 83 11.50 23.60 13.09
N GLN A 84 11.73 22.34 13.45
CA GLN A 84 11.82 21.25 12.46
C GLN A 84 10.49 21.05 11.72
N LYS A 85 9.35 21.10 12.43
CA LYS A 85 8.02 21.07 11.80
C LYS A 85 7.80 22.27 10.87
N ILE A 86 8.33 23.45 11.20
CA ILE A 86 8.28 24.64 10.34
C ILE A 86 9.13 24.44 9.08
N ASP A 87 10.34 23.89 9.20
CA ASP A 87 11.21 23.58 8.06
C ASP A 87 10.56 22.55 7.11
N LEU A 88 9.92 21.52 7.68
CA LEU A 88 9.14 20.55 6.91
C LEU A 88 7.97 21.22 6.17
N ALA A 89 7.28 22.18 6.80
CA ALA A 89 6.22 22.95 6.15
C ALA A 89 6.76 23.82 4.99
N TYR A 90 7.96 24.41 5.14
CA TYR A 90 8.65 25.10 4.05
C TYR A 90 8.93 24.16 2.86
N ALA A 91 9.45 22.96 3.13
CA ALA A 91 9.71 21.97 2.08
C ALA A 91 8.44 21.59 1.32
N TYR A 92 7.32 21.36 2.02
CA TYR A 92 6.04 21.06 1.38
C TYR A 92 5.51 22.20 0.50
N VAL A 93 5.67 23.46 0.92
CA VAL A 93 5.32 24.62 0.08
C VAL A 93 6.19 24.66 -1.18
N SER A 94 7.51 24.46 -1.05
CA SER A 94 8.43 24.42 -2.20
C SER A 94 8.12 23.29 -3.17
N MET A 95 7.56 22.17 -2.69
CA MET A 95 7.11 21.04 -3.52
C MET A 95 5.71 21.25 -4.13
N GLY A 96 5.07 22.42 -3.94
CA GLY A 96 3.70 22.68 -4.40
C GLY A 96 2.60 21.97 -3.59
N LYS A 97 2.95 21.24 -2.52
CA LYS A 97 2.02 20.49 -1.66
C LYS A 97 1.44 21.39 -0.55
N LYS A 98 0.78 22.49 -0.94
CA LYS A 98 0.27 23.53 -0.03
C LYS A 98 -0.65 22.99 1.07
N ALA A 99 -1.54 22.04 0.76
CA ALA A 99 -2.48 21.47 1.74
C ALA A 99 -1.77 20.74 2.90
N LEU A 100 -0.65 20.06 2.63
CA LEU A 100 0.14 19.39 3.67
C LEU A 100 0.87 20.38 4.57
N ALA A 101 1.45 21.44 3.97
CA ALA A 101 2.08 22.51 4.71
C ALA A 101 1.07 23.23 5.63
N GLU A 102 -0.14 23.50 5.12
CA GLU A 102 -1.21 24.13 5.91
C GLU A 102 -1.65 23.26 7.09
N LYS A 103 -1.78 21.94 6.89
CA LYS A 103 -2.09 20.98 7.96
C LYS A 103 -1.06 21.03 9.09
N ILE A 104 0.23 21.10 8.75
CA ILE A 104 1.32 21.20 9.74
C ILE A 104 1.25 22.54 10.49
N LEU A 105 1.05 23.65 9.78
CA LEU A 105 0.95 24.96 10.41
C LEU A 105 -0.27 25.09 11.32
N ASN A 106 -1.40 24.49 10.95
CA ASN A 106 -2.61 24.50 11.78
C ASN A 106 -2.45 23.67 13.06
N LYS A 107 -1.62 22.61 13.04
CA LYS A 107 -1.22 21.89 14.26
C LYS A 107 -0.30 22.76 15.13
N LEU A 108 0.74 23.36 14.53
CA LEU A 108 1.69 24.23 15.25
C LEU A 108 1.03 25.43 15.93
N LYS A 109 0.01 26.05 15.31
CA LYS A 109 -0.73 27.17 15.92
C LYS A 109 -1.44 26.81 17.23
N LYS A 110 -1.70 25.53 17.48
CA LYS A 110 -2.34 25.05 18.72
C LYS A 110 -1.33 24.79 19.84
N GLU A 111 -0.03 24.86 19.54
CA GLU A 111 1.06 24.67 20.50
C GLU A 111 1.52 26.02 21.07
N ASN A 112 2.15 26.03 22.25
CA ASN A 112 2.76 27.23 22.83
C ASN A 112 4.06 27.58 22.08
N LEU A 113 3.95 28.44 21.08
CA LEU A 113 5.06 28.80 20.19
C LEU A 113 5.91 29.96 20.75
N SER A 114 7.22 29.89 20.51
CA SER A 114 8.12 31.01 20.79
C SER A 114 7.90 32.18 19.82
N LYS A 115 8.32 33.40 20.20
CA LYS A 115 8.28 34.59 19.31
C LYS A 115 9.02 34.34 17.98
N LYS A 116 10.10 33.54 18.02
CA LYS A 116 10.90 33.16 16.83
C LYS A 116 10.09 32.25 15.91
N GLU A 117 9.45 31.21 16.46
CA GLU A 117 8.59 30.30 15.69
C GLU A 117 7.41 31.02 15.04
N LEU A 118 6.74 31.91 15.78
CA LEU A 118 5.64 32.73 15.25
C LEU A 118 6.09 33.59 14.06
N ARG A 119 7.31 34.16 14.12
CA ARG A 119 7.87 34.95 13.02
C ARG A 119 8.08 34.10 11.77
N GLU A 120 8.59 32.88 11.93
CA GLU A 120 8.82 31.97 10.79
C GLU A 120 7.52 31.46 10.18
N ILE A 121 6.52 31.12 11.00
CA ILE A 121 5.18 30.76 10.52
C ILE A 121 4.55 31.91 9.73
N ASN A 122 4.70 33.15 10.19
CA ASN A 122 4.15 34.32 9.50
C ASN A 122 4.86 34.62 8.17
N LYS A 123 6.17 34.35 8.05
CA LYS A 123 6.88 34.40 6.77
C LYS A 123 6.36 33.33 5.81
N LEU A 124 6.17 32.11 6.31
CA LEU A 124 5.67 31.00 5.51
C LEU A 124 4.24 31.23 5.02
N LYS A 125 3.37 31.80 5.85
CA LYS A 125 2.00 32.22 5.47
C LYS A 125 1.96 33.15 4.25
N LYS A 126 2.97 34.02 4.07
CA LYS A 126 3.05 34.92 2.90
C LYS A 126 3.41 34.20 1.59
N LYS A 127 3.86 32.94 1.66
CA LYS A 127 4.24 32.12 0.50
C LYS A 127 3.13 31.17 0.04
N PHE A 128 1.99 31.14 0.75
CA PHE A 128 0.82 30.40 0.32
C PHE A 128 0.06 31.14 -0.77
#